data_AF-A3EXU8-F1
#
_entry.id   AF-A3EXU8-F1
#
_cell.length_a   1.000
_cell.length_b   1.000
_cell.length_c   1.000
_cell.angle_alpha   90.00
_cell.angle_beta   90.00
_cell.angle_gamma   90.00
#
_symmetry.space_group_name_H-M   'P 1'
#
loop_
_entity.id
_entity.type
_entity.pdbx_description
1 polymer ?
#
loop_
_entity_poly.entity_id
_entity_poly.type
_entity_poly.pdbx_seq_one_letter_code
_entity_poly.pdbx_strand_id
1 'polypeptide(L)'
;QVLSTRLRKNTSVEPKIVAVDLQPMAPVPGVIQIQGDITELSTVKKILSYFENELIELVVFDGAPDVTGIHDLDEFVQGQLLLAAVNITTFLLKPGGSFIGKIFRGSDNALLKSQLLLFFKDVIITKPRSSRNSSMESFVVCRGFALPENYEPNLLNPILHNTKFEWDTLKGANRYIVPFMSCGDLSAFDSDKGDLLKLSELSKDF
;
A
#
# COMPACT_ATOMS: atom_id res chain seq x y z
N GLN A 1 -3.05 12.22 -12.77
CA GLN A 1 -3.27 12.66 -14.18
C GLN A 1 -2.91 11.58 -15.22
N VAL A 2 -1.71 10.98 -15.21
CA VAL A 2 -1.29 10.00 -16.23
C VAL A 2 -2.20 8.77 -16.32
N LEU A 3 -2.62 8.21 -15.17
CA LEU A 3 -3.52 7.05 -15.12
C LEU A 3 -4.86 7.32 -15.82
N SER A 4 -5.50 8.46 -15.50
CA SER A 4 -6.79 8.86 -16.10
C SER A 4 -6.73 8.98 -17.62
N THR A 5 -5.65 9.54 -18.17
CA THR A 5 -5.45 9.66 -19.62
C THR A 5 -5.25 8.29 -20.28
N ARG A 6 -4.50 7.39 -19.64
CA ARG A 6 -4.23 6.05 -20.19
C ARG A 6 -5.45 5.13 -20.14
N LEU A 7 -6.22 5.15 -19.05
CA LEU A 7 -7.44 4.34 -18.95
C LEU A 7 -8.44 4.73 -20.04
N ARG A 8 -8.71 6.03 -20.20
CA ARG A 8 -9.61 6.56 -21.24
C ARG A 8 -9.23 6.16 -22.67
N LYS A 9 -7.94 5.97 -22.96
CA LYS A 9 -7.47 5.56 -24.29
C LYS A 9 -7.62 4.07 -24.56
N ASN A 10 -7.69 3.25 -23.51
CA ASN A 10 -7.60 1.80 -23.60
C ASN A 10 -8.91 1.09 -23.23
N THR A 11 -9.96 1.80 -22.84
CA THR A 11 -11.25 1.23 -22.47
C THR A 11 -12.37 1.75 -23.37
N SER A 12 -13.28 0.86 -23.77
CA SER A 12 -14.48 1.23 -24.56
C SER A 12 -15.54 1.97 -23.73
N VAL A 13 -15.45 1.87 -22.40
CA VAL A 13 -16.33 2.55 -21.43
C VAL A 13 -15.51 3.61 -20.70
N GLU A 14 -16.11 4.77 -20.44
CA GLU A 14 -15.44 5.85 -19.71
C GLU A 14 -15.21 5.41 -18.25
N PRO A 15 -13.96 5.38 -17.76
CA PRO A 15 -13.66 4.93 -16.41
C PRO A 15 -14.13 5.97 -15.37
N LYS A 16 -14.81 5.51 -14.32
CA LYS A 16 -15.13 6.33 -13.15
C LYS A 16 -13.94 6.34 -12.20
N ILE A 17 -13.37 7.53 -11.97
CA ILE A 17 -12.15 7.69 -11.18
C ILE A 17 -12.44 8.64 -10.01
N VAL A 18 -12.13 8.18 -8.80
CA VAL A 18 -12.17 8.98 -7.58
C VAL A 18 -10.76 9.04 -7.00
N ALA A 19 -10.27 10.26 -6.73
CA ALA A 19 -9.01 10.53 -6.05
C ALA A 19 -9.30 11.09 -4.66
N VAL A 20 -8.51 10.66 -3.67
CA VAL A 20 -8.66 11.05 -2.27
C VAL A 20 -7.32 11.53 -1.75
N ASP A 21 -7.30 12.68 -1.10
CA ASP A 21 -6.11 13.23 -0.45
C ASP A 21 -6.53 14.06 0.78
N LEU A 22 -5.66 14.15 1.78
CA LEU A 22 -5.86 15.06 2.92
C LEU A 22 -5.73 16.53 2.47
N GLN A 23 -4.83 16.78 1.52
CA GLN A 23 -4.55 18.09 0.96
C GLN A 23 -5.49 18.40 -0.21
N PRO A 24 -5.80 19.70 -0.44
CA PRO A 24 -6.56 20.10 -1.61
C PRO A 24 -5.79 19.79 -2.90
N MET A 25 -6.46 19.15 -3.86
CA MET A 25 -5.90 18.82 -5.17
C MET A 25 -6.37 19.83 -6.24
N ALA A 26 -5.48 20.14 -7.19
CA ALA A 26 -5.87 20.89 -8.38
C ALA A 26 -6.86 20.06 -9.24
N PRO A 27 -7.91 20.66 -9.83
CA PRO A 27 -8.89 19.95 -10.65
C PRO A 27 -8.25 19.12 -11.76
N VAL A 28 -8.56 17.83 -11.82
CA VAL A 28 -8.14 16.94 -12.90
C VAL A 28 -9.37 16.54 -13.72
N PRO A 29 -9.42 16.85 -15.04
CA PRO A 29 -10.55 16.51 -15.88
C PRO A 29 -10.88 15.01 -15.83
N GLY A 30 -12.14 14.69 -15.55
CA GLY A 30 -12.60 13.30 -15.51
C GLY A 30 -12.26 12.54 -14.24
N VAL A 31 -11.77 13.23 -13.20
CA VAL A 31 -11.47 12.65 -11.89
C VAL A 31 -12.29 13.38 -10.84
N ILE A 32 -13.09 12.63 -10.10
CA ILE A 32 -13.78 13.13 -8.91
C ILE A 32 -12.75 13.24 -7.80
N GLN A 33 -12.67 14.39 -7.13
CA GLN A 33 -11.68 14.63 -6.08
C GLN A 33 -12.37 14.82 -4.74
N ILE A 34 -11.92 14.06 -3.75
CA ILE A 34 -12.39 14.12 -2.37
C ILE A 34 -11.23 14.58 -1.51
N GLN A 35 -11.44 15.66 -0.78
CA GLN A 35 -10.56 15.98 0.34
C GLN A 35 -11.04 15.19 1.57
N GLY A 36 -10.22 14.28 2.07
CA GLY A 36 -10.60 13.39 3.17
C GLY A 36 -9.48 12.51 3.68
N ASP A 37 -9.65 12.03 4.91
CA ASP A 37 -8.71 11.12 5.56
C ASP A 37 -9.10 9.66 5.26
N ILE A 38 -8.16 8.88 4.72
CA ILE A 38 -8.38 7.47 4.39
C ILE A 38 -8.56 6.57 5.63
N THR A 39 -8.24 7.07 6.82
CA THR A 39 -8.48 6.38 8.11
C THR A 39 -9.91 6.57 8.62
N GLU A 40 -10.72 7.42 7.97
CA GLU A 40 -12.10 7.68 8.39
C GLU A 40 -13.14 6.90 7.58
N LEU A 41 -14.15 6.35 8.28
CA LEU A 41 -15.34 5.77 7.64
C LEU A 41 -16.15 6.80 6.84
N SER A 42 -16.02 8.09 7.18
CA SER A 42 -16.67 9.19 6.46
C SER A 42 -16.20 9.21 4.99
N THR A 43 -14.90 9.00 4.78
CA THR A 43 -14.25 8.95 3.46
C THR A 43 -14.69 7.72 2.68
N VAL A 44 -14.77 6.54 3.31
CA VAL A 44 -15.30 5.32 2.70
C VAL A 44 -16.70 5.55 2.14
N LYS A 45 -17.61 6.10 2.96
CA LYS A 45 -19.00 6.37 2.56
C LYS A 45 -19.07 7.36 1.40
N LYS A 46 -18.24 8.41 1.42
CA LYS A 46 -18.16 9.38 0.31
C LYS A 46 -17.71 8.70 -0.98
N ILE A 47 -16.64 7.90 -0.94
CA ILE A 47 -16.16 7.16 -2.12
C ILE A 47 -17.27 6.28 -2.69
N LEU A 48 -17.88 5.42 -1.87
CA LEU A 48 -18.93 4.51 -2.30
C LEU A 48 -20.14 5.24 -2.88
N SER A 49 -20.51 6.41 -2.33
CA SER A 49 -21.61 7.21 -2.88
C SER A 49 -21.37 7.63 -4.34
N TYR A 50 -20.12 7.93 -4.70
CA TYR A 50 -19.76 8.22 -6.09
C TYR A 50 -19.77 6.98 -6.97
N PHE A 51 -19.68 5.76 -6.42
CA PHE A 51 -19.81 4.50 -7.16
C PHE A 51 -21.19 3.86 -7.02
N GLU A 52 -22.23 4.62 -6.63
CA GLU A 52 -23.60 4.11 -6.47
C GLU A 52 -23.69 2.93 -5.47
N ASN A 53 -22.78 2.92 -4.49
CA ASN A 53 -22.56 1.86 -3.51
C ASN A 53 -22.06 0.53 -4.10
N GLU A 54 -21.55 0.54 -5.33
CA GLU A 54 -20.83 -0.60 -5.89
C GLU A 54 -19.37 -0.62 -5.43
N LEU A 55 -18.83 -1.84 -5.31
CA LEU A 55 -17.42 -2.06 -5.00
C LEU A 55 -16.53 -1.80 -6.23
N ILE A 56 -15.31 -1.32 -5.98
CA ILE A 56 -14.38 -0.90 -7.04
C ILE A 56 -13.46 -2.03 -7.48
N GLU A 57 -12.89 -1.89 -8.67
CA GLU A 57 -12.06 -2.93 -9.30
C GLU A 57 -10.57 -2.78 -9.00
N LEU A 58 -10.12 -1.54 -8.80
CA LEU A 58 -8.72 -1.18 -8.65
C LEU A 58 -8.58 -0.06 -7.60
N VAL A 59 -7.71 -0.28 -6.62
CA VAL A 59 -7.19 0.76 -5.75
C VAL A 59 -5.74 1.02 -6.12
N VAL A 60 -5.36 2.29 -6.24
CA VAL A 60 -3.98 2.72 -6.41
C VAL A 60 -3.62 3.66 -5.27
N PHE A 61 -2.56 3.33 -4.55
CA PHE A 61 -2.01 4.09 -3.44
C PHE A 61 -0.61 4.58 -3.81
N ASP A 62 -0.43 5.91 -3.86
CA ASP A 62 0.84 6.59 -4.14
C ASP A 62 1.26 7.49 -2.97
N GLY A 63 0.67 7.29 -1.79
CA GLY A 63 0.98 8.08 -0.61
C GLY A 63 2.42 7.86 -0.16
N ALA A 64 3.11 8.94 0.17
CA ALA A 64 4.42 8.92 0.78
C ALA A 64 4.50 9.97 1.89
N PRO A 65 5.15 9.67 3.03
CA PRO A 65 5.36 10.66 4.07
C PRO A 65 6.40 11.69 3.64
N ASP A 66 6.42 12.81 4.37
CA ASP A 66 7.54 13.75 4.28
C ASP A 66 8.82 13.04 4.72
N VAL A 67 9.81 13.02 3.83
CA VAL A 67 11.09 12.33 4.05
C VAL A 67 11.88 13.09 5.12
N THR A 68 12.10 12.45 6.26
CA THR A 68 12.88 13.01 7.37
C THR A 68 14.38 12.84 7.16
N GLY A 69 14.77 11.89 6.30
CA GLY A 69 16.17 11.51 6.06
C GLY A 69 16.66 10.44 7.04
N ILE A 70 15.84 10.03 8.00
CA ILE A 70 16.06 8.87 8.86
C ILE A 70 15.32 7.71 8.21
N HIS A 71 16.06 6.87 7.48
CA HIS A 71 15.47 5.82 6.63
C HIS A 71 14.51 4.88 7.39
N ASP A 72 14.86 4.47 8.59
CA ASP A 72 14.03 3.57 9.41
C ASP A 72 12.69 4.23 9.80
N LEU A 73 12.72 5.52 10.12
CA LEU A 73 11.51 6.28 10.45
C LEU A 73 10.65 6.49 9.20
N ASP A 74 11.26 6.85 8.08
CA ASP A 74 10.55 7.06 6.81
C ASP A 74 9.90 5.76 6.32
N GLU A 75 10.59 4.62 6.46
CA GLU A 75 10.05 3.29 6.18
C GLU A 75 8.88 2.94 7.11
N PHE A 76 9.04 3.17 8.42
CA PHE A 76 7.99 2.93 9.40
C PHE A 76 6.72 3.73 9.08
N VAL A 77 6.85 5.03 8.83
CA VAL A 77 5.71 5.91 8.51
C VAL A 77 5.07 5.52 7.18
N GLN A 78 5.87 5.19 6.15
CA GLN A 78 5.36 4.66 4.88
C GLN A 78 4.55 3.38 5.09
N GLY A 79 5.03 2.48 5.95
CA GLY A 79 4.33 1.27 6.32
C GLY A 79 2.99 1.52 7.01
N GLN A 80 2.91 2.52 7.89
CA GLN A 80 1.65 2.93 8.53
C GLN A 80 0.64 3.49 7.51
N LEU A 81 1.10 4.29 6.55
CA LEU A 81 0.24 4.79 5.48
C LEU A 81 -0.23 3.66 4.56
N LEU A 82 0.64 2.71 4.24
CA LEU A 82 0.26 1.53 3.47
C LEU A 82 -0.79 0.69 4.22
N LEU A 83 -0.64 0.51 5.54
CA LEU A 83 -1.64 -0.17 6.35
C LEU A 83 -3.00 0.52 6.26
N ALA A 84 -3.03 1.84 6.44
CA ALA A 84 -4.27 2.61 6.29
C ALA A 84 -4.90 2.40 4.89
N ALA A 85 -4.08 2.39 3.84
CA ALA A 85 -4.52 2.15 2.47
C ALA A 85 -5.07 0.72 2.25
N VAL A 86 -4.45 -0.30 2.85
CA VAL A 86 -4.95 -1.68 2.79
C VAL A 86 -6.26 -1.80 3.56
N ASN A 87 -6.36 -1.20 4.75
CA ASN A 87 -7.58 -1.22 5.56
C ASN A 87 -8.76 -0.61 4.80
N ILE A 88 -8.62 0.59 4.24
CA ILE A 88 -9.69 1.19 3.45
C ILE A 88 -10.03 0.35 2.21
N THR A 89 -9.03 -0.29 1.59
CA THR A 89 -9.24 -1.21 0.46
C THR A 89 -10.18 -2.36 0.82
N THR A 90 -10.14 -2.87 2.06
CA THR A 90 -11.03 -3.96 2.49
C THR A 90 -12.52 -3.61 2.46
N PHE A 91 -12.87 -2.32 2.53
CA PHE A 91 -14.24 -1.83 2.41
C PHE A 91 -14.66 -1.53 0.97
N LEU A 92 -13.70 -1.21 0.11
CA LEU A 92 -13.97 -0.66 -1.22
C LEU A 92 -13.87 -1.72 -2.31
N LEU A 93 -12.90 -2.63 -2.22
CA LEU A 93 -12.49 -3.48 -3.32
C LEU A 93 -13.43 -4.68 -3.48
N LYS A 94 -13.85 -4.95 -4.72
CA LYS A 94 -14.67 -6.14 -5.02
C LYS A 94 -13.84 -7.43 -4.96
N PRO A 95 -14.44 -8.59 -4.69
CA PRO A 95 -13.76 -9.87 -4.84
C PRO A 95 -13.12 -10.02 -6.22
N GLY A 96 -11.86 -10.43 -6.26
CA GLY A 96 -11.06 -10.51 -7.48
C GLY A 96 -10.36 -9.21 -7.90
N GLY A 97 -10.67 -8.08 -7.24
CA GLY A 97 -10.06 -6.78 -7.52
C GLY A 97 -8.55 -6.73 -7.27
N SER A 98 -7.93 -5.61 -7.65
CA SER A 98 -6.49 -5.39 -7.52
C SER A 98 -6.16 -4.17 -6.67
N PHE A 99 -5.04 -4.23 -5.98
CA PHE A 99 -4.46 -3.13 -5.21
C PHE A 99 -3.03 -2.90 -5.67
N ILE A 100 -2.66 -1.65 -5.91
CA ILE A 100 -1.29 -1.25 -6.22
C ILE A 100 -0.87 -0.20 -5.21
N GLY A 101 0.25 -0.40 -4.53
CA GLY A 101 0.72 0.51 -3.49
C GLY A 101 2.19 0.87 -3.68
N LYS A 102 2.51 2.14 -3.50
CA LYS A 102 3.89 2.61 -3.31
C LYS A 102 4.43 2.18 -1.96
N ILE A 103 5.66 1.69 -1.96
CA ILE A 103 6.40 1.26 -0.76
C ILE A 103 7.84 1.74 -0.80
N PHE A 104 8.44 1.88 0.37
CA PHE A 104 9.89 1.94 0.50
C PHE A 104 10.40 0.53 0.76
N ARG A 105 11.40 0.13 -0.02
CA ARG A 105 12.00 -1.20 0.06
C ARG A 105 12.97 -1.22 1.24
N GLY A 106 12.58 -1.86 2.32
CA GLY A 106 13.50 -2.23 3.40
C GLY A 106 14.20 -3.56 3.18
N SER A 107 14.97 -3.95 4.18
CA SER A 107 15.78 -5.18 4.25
C SER A 107 14.93 -6.45 4.28
N ASP A 108 13.69 -6.41 4.80
CA ASP A 108 12.78 -7.57 4.81
C ASP A 108 11.35 -7.25 4.33
N ASN A 109 11.12 -7.44 3.02
CA ASN A 109 9.79 -7.31 2.41
C ASN A 109 8.98 -8.63 2.45
N ALA A 110 9.52 -9.72 3.01
CA ALA A 110 8.84 -11.00 3.04
C ALA A 110 7.64 -10.98 3.99
N LEU A 111 7.77 -10.29 5.14
CA LEU A 111 6.66 -10.11 6.08
C LEU A 111 5.51 -9.33 5.44
N LEU A 112 5.82 -8.19 4.81
CA LEU A 112 4.86 -7.37 4.09
C LEU A 112 4.09 -8.19 3.05
N LYS A 113 4.83 -8.93 2.21
CA LYS A 113 4.23 -9.79 1.19
C LYS A 113 3.33 -10.85 1.81
N SER A 114 3.76 -11.48 2.91
CA SER A 114 2.99 -12.51 3.61
C SER A 114 1.69 -11.98 4.20
N GLN A 115 1.71 -10.76 4.76
CA GLN A 115 0.51 -10.09 5.27
C GLN A 115 -0.48 -9.75 4.15
N LEU A 116 0.01 -9.26 3.01
CA LEU A 116 -0.84 -8.96 1.86
C LEU A 116 -1.43 -10.24 1.23
N LEU A 117 -0.70 -11.36 1.23
CA LEU A 117 -1.19 -12.64 0.73
C LEU A 117 -2.39 -13.21 1.53
N LEU A 118 -2.66 -12.68 2.73
CA LEU A 118 -3.89 -13.01 3.47
C LEU A 118 -5.15 -12.48 2.78
N PHE A 119 -5.03 -11.35 2.06
CA PHE A 119 -6.14 -10.66 1.41
C PHE A 119 -6.12 -10.79 -0.12
N PHE A 120 -5.03 -11.29 -0.71
CA PHE A 120 -4.83 -11.34 -2.15
C PHE A 120 -4.20 -12.66 -2.58
N LYS A 121 -4.63 -13.19 -3.73
CA LYS A 121 -4.11 -14.45 -4.29
C LYS A 121 -2.67 -14.36 -4.79
N ASP A 122 -2.29 -13.19 -5.33
CA ASP A 122 -0.95 -12.95 -5.88
C ASP A 122 -0.44 -11.58 -5.43
N VAL A 123 0.80 -11.54 -4.96
CA VAL A 123 1.48 -10.33 -4.49
C VAL A 123 2.89 -10.29 -5.05
N ILE A 124 3.16 -9.26 -5.86
CA ILE A 124 4.46 -9.01 -6.47
C ILE A 124 4.99 -7.66 -6.02
N ILE A 125 6.24 -7.62 -5.57
CA ILE A 125 6.96 -6.38 -5.33
C ILE A 125 7.87 -6.13 -6.52
N THR A 126 7.74 -4.97 -7.13
CA THR A 126 8.48 -4.61 -8.35
C THR A 126 8.96 -3.17 -8.28
N LYS A 127 10.17 -2.94 -8.80
CA LYS A 127 10.70 -1.60 -9.04
C LYS A 127 10.58 -1.30 -10.52
N PRO A 128 9.72 -0.35 -10.94
CA PRO A 128 9.56 -0.02 -12.34
C PRO A 128 10.86 0.60 -12.88
N ARG A 129 11.16 0.35 -14.16
CA ARG A 129 12.34 0.92 -14.84
C ARG A 129 12.40 2.44 -14.83
N SER A 130 11.27 3.11 -14.59
CA SER A 130 11.17 4.56 -14.47
C SER A 130 11.58 5.10 -13.10
N SER A 131 11.74 4.24 -12.08
CA SER A 131 12.23 4.64 -10.76
C SER A 131 13.75 4.78 -10.78
N ARG A 132 14.28 5.82 -10.12
CA ARG A 132 15.73 6.05 -10.00
C ARG A 132 16.36 4.87 -9.26
N ASN A 133 17.52 4.39 -9.73
CA ASN A 133 18.16 3.24 -9.10
C ASN A 133 18.52 3.52 -7.62
N SER A 134 18.88 4.76 -7.31
CA SER A 134 19.20 5.25 -5.96
C SER A 134 17.99 5.49 -5.05
N SER A 135 16.75 5.39 -5.55
CA SER A 135 15.54 5.55 -4.72
C SER A 135 15.19 4.24 -4.02
N MET A 136 14.77 4.29 -2.75
CA MET A 136 14.18 3.13 -2.06
C MET A 136 12.77 2.79 -2.55
N GLU A 137 12.19 3.61 -3.43
CA GLU A 137 10.82 3.44 -3.94
C GLU A 137 10.66 2.18 -4.78
N SER A 138 9.71 1.35 -4.37
CA SER A 138 9.20 0.18 -5.08
C SER A 138 7.67 0.18 -5.04
N PHE A 139 7.04 -0.71 -5.79
CA PHE A 139 5.59 -0.87 -5.82
C PHE A 139 5.22 -2.30 -5.49
N VAL A 140 4.18 -2.45 -4.69
CA VAL A 140 3.50 -3.73 -4.50
C VAL A 140 2.28 -3.81 -5.42
N VAL A 141 2.14 -4.93 -6.10
CA VAL A 141 1.03 -5.24 -7.00
C VAL A 141 0.33 -6.48 -6.45
N CYS A 142 -0.87 -6.27 -5.92
CA CYS A 142 -1.71 -7.28 -5.32
C CYS A 142 -2.90 -7.57 -6.24
N ARG A 143 -3.17 -8.85 -6.51
CA ARG A 143 -4.21 -9.30 -7.44
C ARG A 143 -5.08 -10.39 -6.83
N GLY A 144 -6.34 -10.39 -7.22
CA GLY A 144 -7.30 -11.41 -6.79
C GLY A 144 -7.71 -11.23 -5.33
N PHE A 145 -8.21 -10.04 -4.99
CA PHE A 145 -8.69 -9.72 -3.64
C PHE A 145 -9.71 -10.74 -3.13
N ALA A 146 -9.53 -11.23 -1.91
CA ALA A 146 -10.44 -12.13 -1.22
C ALA A 146 -10.33 -11.88 0.28
N LEU A 147 -11.45 -11.53 0.92
CA LEU A 147 -11.49 -11.42 2.37
C LEU A 147 -11.39 -12.82 3.00
N PRO A 148 -10.56 -13.00 4.04
CA PRO A 148 -10.55 -14.22 4.82
C PRO A 148 -11.93 -14.55 5.40
N GLU A 149 -12.19 -15.83 5.61
CA GLU A 149 -13.46 -16.27 6.20
C GLU A 149 -13.64 -15.69 7.61
N ASN A 150 -14.82 -15.13 7.88
CA ASN A 150 -15.12 -14.46 9.15
C ASN A 150 -14.22 -13.24 9.45
N TYR A 151 -13.66 -12.60 8.41
CA TYR A 151 -13.00 -11.30 8.55
C TYR A 151 -14.00 -10.16 8.42
N GLU A 152 -14.03 -9.28 9.41
CA GLU A 152 -14.79 -8.04 9.36
C GLU A 152 -13.87 -6.86 9.07
N PRO A 153 -14.06 -6.14 7.94
CA PRO A 153 -13.36 -4.89 7.65
C PRO A 153 -13.48 -3.91 8.82
N ASN A 154 -12.34 -3.40 9.26
CA ASN A 154 -12.25 -2.37 10.29
C ASN A 154 -11.15 -1.37 9.91
N LEU A 155 -11.34 -0.11 10.28
CA LEU A 155 -10.32 0.94 10.06
C LEU A 155 -9.39 1.09 11.28
N LEU A 156 -9.27 0.07 12.13
CA LEU A 156 -8.46 0.17 13.32
C LEU A 156 -6.98 0.26 12.92
N ASN A 157 -6.34 1.37 13.29
CA ASN A 157 -4.89 1.46 13.35
C ASN A 157 -4.46 1.59 14.83
N PRO A 158 -3.97 0.49 15.46
CA PRO A 158 -3.60 0.47 16.88
C PRO A 158 -2.51 1.47 17.26
N ILE A 159 -1.72 1.92 16.28
CA ILE A 159 -0.55 2.79 16.49
C ILE A 159 -0.93 4.26 16.30
N LEU A 160 -1.85 4.58 15.39
CA LEU A 160 -2.35 5.95 15.18
C LEU A 160 -3.42 6.36 16.20
N HIS A 161 -4.22 5.41 16.68
CA HIS A 161 -5.20 5.68 17.73
C HIS A 161 -4.59 5.35 19.10
N ASN A 162 -4.40 6.37 19.94
CA ASN A 162 -4.00 6.26 21.36
C ASN A 162 -5.09 5.59 22.24
N THR A 163 -5.92 4.74 21.64
CA THR A 163 -6.97 3.96 22.27
C THR A 163 -6.38 2.62 22.65
N LYS A 164 -6.53 2.22 23.93
CA LYS A 164 -6.22 0.86 24.38
C LYS A 164 -6.85 -0.13 23.42
N PHE A 165 -6.01 -0.83 22.66
CA PHE A 165 -6.48 -1.83 21.72
C PHE A 165 -6.97 -3.04 22.51
N GLU A 166 -8.29 -3.23 22.57
CA GLU A 166 -8.90 -4.35 23.29
C GLU A 166 -8.81 -5.62 22.45
N TRP A 167 -7.62 -6.23 22.40
CA TRP A 167 -7.34 -7.50 21.71
C TRP A 167 -8.37 -8.60 22.00
N ASP A 168 -8.93 -8.59 23.21
CA ASP A 168 -9.91 -9.57 23.68
C ASP A 168 -11.28 -9.44 22.99
N THR A 169 -11.57 -8.32 22.33
CA THR A 169 -12.83 -8.09 21.60
C THR A 169 -12.81 -8.65 20.18
N LEU A 170 -11.63 -8.95 19.63
CA LEU A 170 -11.49 -9.48 18.28
C LEU A 170 -11.97 -10.94 18.22
N LYS A 171 -12.74 -11.24 17.18
CA LYS A 171 -13.31 -12.57 16.92
C LYS A 171 -12.85 -13.09 15.56
N GLY A 172 -12.87 -14.41 15.40
CA GLY A 172 -12.61 -15.05 14.10
C GLY A 172 -11.25 -14.70 13.52
N ALA A 173 -11.20 -14.44 12.21
CA ALA A 173 -9.97 -14.14 11.48
C ALA A 173 -9.27 -12.87 12.00
N ASN A 174 -10.03 -11.87 12.48
CA ASN A 174 -9.47 -10.63 13.02
C ASN A 174 -8.55 -10.86 14.23
N ARG A 175 -8.68 -11.97 14.97
CA ARG A 175 -7.80 -12.31 16.11
C ARG A 175 -6.44 -12.89 15.69
N TYR A 176 -6.40 -13.58 14.55
CA TYR A 176 -5.21 -14.31 14.09
C TYR A 176 -4.42 -13.53 13.05
N ILE A 177 -5.08 -12.63 12.32
CA ILE A 177 -4.44 -11.70 11.42
C ILE A 177 -3.80 -10.61 12.27
N VAL A 178 -2.49 -10.72 12.46
CA VAL A 178 -1.69 -9.71 13.13
C VAL A 178 -1.95 -8.36 12.43
N PRO A 179 -2.23 -7.28 13.18
CA PRO A 179 -2.25 -5.94 12.59
C PRO A 179 -0.97 -5.76 11.78
N PHE A 180 -1.13 -5.23 10.58
CA PHE A 180 -0.03 -5.08 9.64
C PHE A 180 1.18 -4.44 10.32
N MET A 181 2.29 -5.16 10.28
CA MET A 181 3.58 -4.73 10.81
C MET A 181 4.51 -4.53 9.64
N SER A 182 4.76 -3.28 9.28
CA SER A 182 5.93 -2.93 8.49
C SER A 182 7.16 -3.03 9.39
N CYS A 183 8.11 -3.89 9.03
CA CYS A 183 9.41 -3.95 9.70
C CYS A 183 10.14 -2.62 9.48
N GLY A 184 10.12 -1.72 10.44
CA GLY A 184 11.16 -0.70 10.61
C GLY A 184 12.03 -1.15 11.77
N ASP A 185 13.23 -1.65 11.48
CA ASP A 185 14.17 -1.98 12.54
C ASP A 185 14.84 -0.68 13.02
N LEU A 186 14.56 -0.25 14.27
CA LEU A 186 15.26 0.88 14.89
C LEU A 186 16.71 0.55 15.27
N SER A 187 17.17 -0.68 15.01
CA SER A 187 18.47 -1.20 15.47
C SER A 187 19.42 -1.66 14.36
N ALA A 188 19.09 -1.53 13.07
CA ALA A 188 19.93 -2.09 12.02
C ALA A 188 20.96 -1.09 11.45
N PHE A 189 22.21 -1.36 11.78
CA PHE A 189 23.40 -0.95 11.04
C PHE A 189 23.20 -1.15 9.51
N ASP A 190 23.47 -0.10 8.74
CA ASP A 190 23.43 -0.08 7.26
C ASP A 190 24.25 -1.24 6.68
N SER A 191 23.56 -2.18 6.02
CA SER A 191 24.18 -3.35 5.39
C SER A 191 24.61 -3.11 3.93
N ASP A 192 24.51 -1.89 3.41
CA ASP A 192 25.02 -1.54 2.07
C ASP A 192 26.55 -1.33 2.01
N LYS A 193 27.30 -2.13 2.79
CA LYS A 193 28.72 -2.42 2.53
C LYS A 193 28.91 -3.89 2.16
N GLY A 194 28.48 -4.24 0.96
CA GLY A 194 28.78 -5.56 0.40
C GLY A 194 28.24 -5.71 -1.00
N ASP A 195 28.93 -5.13 -1.99
CA ASP A 195 29.31 -5.81 -3.24
C ASP A 195 29.88 -4.81 -4.26
N LEU A 196 31.04 -4.24 -3.91
CA LEU A 196 32.03 -3.94 -4.93
C LEU A 196 32.77 -5.25 -5.22
N LEU A 197 32.25 -6.04 -6.15
CA LEU A 197 32.98 -7.11 -6.80
C LEU A 197 34.30 -6.53 -7.35
N LYS A 198 35.41 -6.80 -6.66
CA LYS A 198 36.75 -6.61 -7.20
C LYS A 198 36.93 -7.54 -8.39
N LEU A 199 36.70 -7.00 -9.59
CA LEU A 199 37.04 -7.59 -10.89
C LEU A 199 38.57 -7.63 -11.10
N SER A 200 39.31 -8.31 -10.21
CA SER A 200 40.77 -8.46 -10.36
C SER A 200 41.38 -9.77 -9.84
N GLU A 201 40.58 -10.78 -9.45
CA GLU A 201 41.16 -12.04 -8.91
C GLU A 201 40.70 -13.33 -9.61
N LEU A 202 40.16 -13.24 -10.83
CA LEU A 202 39.94 -14.41 -11.70
C LEU A 202 40.83 -14.35 -12.95
N SER A 203 42.15 -14.32 -12.71
CA SER A 203 43.13 -14.81 -13.66
C SER A 203 44.40 -15.22 -12.90
N LYS A 204 44.39 -16.42 -12.32
CA LYS A 204 45.58 -17.24 -12.07
C LYS A 204 45.16 -18.59 -11.49
N ASP A 205 45.61 -19.61 -12.20
CA ASP A 205 45.90 -20.97 -11.76
C ASP A 205 44.75 -22.01 -11.73
N PHE A 206 44.86 -22.88 -12.75
CA PHE A 206 44.24 -24.18 -13.03
C PHE A 206 42.88 -24.22 -13.75
#